data_AF-A0A7Y1QP21-F1
#
_entry.id   AF-A0A7Y1QP21-F1
#
_cell.length_a   1.000
_cell.length_b   1.000
_cell.length_c   1.000
_cell.angle_alpha   90.00
_cell.angle_beta   90.00
_cell.angle_gamma   90.00
#
_symmetry.space_group_name_H-M   'P 1'
#
loop_
_entity.id
_entity.type
_entity.pdbx_description
1 polymer ?
#
loop_
_entity_poly.entity_id
_entity_poly.type
_entity_poly.pdbx_seq_one_letter_code
_entity_poly.pdbx_strand_id
1 'polypeptide(L)'
;MKSKPALPKIEVIKVGKRFKVDWDFQEAPESRVLLRENDHLTTFIDGVLVGMGITEKQVSCASGRTGTVNRLDEATAIRLASILSDLLLPLVTKEHKRLVAQAKLPEHLRDAPRD
;
A
#
# COMPACT_ATOMS: atom_id res chain seq x y z
N MET A 1 13.66 -3.22 -19.97
CA MET A 1 12.38 -3.63 -19.33
C MET A 1 11.50 -2.39 -19.14
N LYS A 2 10.37 -2.28 -19.86
CA LYS A 2 9.26 -1.39 -19.47
C LYS A 2 8.19 -2.28 -18.84
N SER A 3 8.50 -2.87 -17.69
CA SER A 3 7.49 -3.58 -16.91
C SER A 3 6.62 -2.53 -16.21
N LYS A 4 5.32 -2.74 -16.12
CA LYS A 4 4.46 -1.91 -15.26
C LYS A 4 4.84 -2.16 -13.79
N PRO A 5 4.69 -1.16 -12.89
CA PRO A 5 4.90 -1.39 -11.47
C PRO A 5 3.93 -2.42 -10.93
N ALA A 6 4.40 -3.32 -10.07
CA ALA A 6 3.56 -4.25 -9.32
C ALA A 6 2.87 -3.50 -8.16
N LEU A 7 1.80 -2.78 -8.50
CA LEU A 7 1.05 -1.98 -7.54
C LEU A 7 0.31 -2.84 -6.51
N PRO A 8 0.18 -2.37 -5.26
CA PRO A 8 -0.72 -2.96 -4.28
C PRO A 8 -2.15 -3.07 -4.82
N LYS A 9 -2.80 -4.18 -4.50
CA LYS A 9 -4.22 -4.39 -4.79
C LYS A 9 -5.02 -3.87 -3.60
N ILE A 10 -6.03 -3.06 -3.88
CA ILE A 10 -6.95 -2.51 -2.88
C ILE A 10 -8.35 -2.79 -3.41
N GLU A 11 -9.12 -3.57 -2.66
CA GLU A 11 -10.41 -4.10 -3.12
C GLU A 11 -11.51 -3.75 -2.12
N VAL A 12 -12.61 -3.20 -2.62
CA VAL A 12 -13.86 -3.00 -1.88
C VAL A 12 -14.81 -4.12 -2.24
N ILE A 13 -15.13 -5.00 -1.28
CA ILE A 13 -15.93 -6.20 -1.49
C ILE A 13 -17.23 -6.08 -0.70
N LYS A 14 -18.37 -6.24 -1.39
CA LYS A 14 -19.69 -6.27 -0.74
C LYS A 14 -19.91 -7.64 -0.08
N VAL A 15 -20.23 -7.64 1.22
CA VAL A 15 -20.53 -8.83 2.02
C VAL A 15 -21.91 -8.65 2.67
N GLY A 16 -22.94 -9.20 2.03
CA GLY A 16 -24.33 -9.01 2.44
C GLY A 16 -24.77 -7.54 2.35
N LYS A 17 -25.10 -6.93 3.50
CA LYS A 17 -25.46 -5.51 3.62
C LYS A 17 -24.29 -4.60 4.01
N ARG A 18 -23.09 -5.16 4.17
CA ARG A 18 -21.88 -4.45 4.60
C ARG A 18 -20.79 -4.58 3.54
N PHE A 19 -19.70 -3.88 3.75
CA PHE A 19 -18.53 -3.87 2.89
C PHE A 19 -17.28 -4.28 3.68
N LYS A 20 -16.34 -4.85 2.95
CA LYS A 20 -14.99 -5.21 3.38
C LYS A 20 -14.00 -4.47 2.49
N VAL A 21 -12.91 -4.00 3.06
CA VAL A 21 -11.76 -3.47 2.33
C VAL A 21 -10.58 -4.37 2.60
N ASP A 22 -10.03 -4.94 1.54
CA ASP A 22 -8.78 -5.72 1.58
C ASP A 22 -7.69 -4.94 0.84
N TRP A 23 -6.48 -4.97 1.38
CA TRP A 23 -5.30 -4.56 0.63
C TRP A 23 -4.18 -5.57 0.77
N ASP A 24 -3.45 -5.75 -0.32
CA ASP A 24 -2.29 -6.63 -0.37
C ASP A 24 -1.24 -6.09 -1.34
N PHE A 25 0.01 -6.10 -0.92
CA PHE A 25 1.12 -5.76 -1.78
C PHE A 25 1.36 -6.90 -2.78
N GLN A 26 2.08 -6.61 -3.86
CA GLN A 26 2.51 -7.63 -4.81
C GLN A 26 4.02 -7.73 -4.73
N GLU A 27 4.55 -8.95 -4.54
CA GLU A 27 5.99 -9.17 -4.39
C GLU A 27 6.72 -8.74 -5.68
N ALA A 28 7.58 -7.73 -5.55
CA ALA A 28 8.37 -7.15 -6.64
C ALA A 28 9.50 -6.28 -6.07
N PRO A 29 10.56 -5.99 -6.85
CA PRO A 29 11.66 -5.14 -6.38
C PRO A 29 11.19 -3.77 -5.86
N GLU A 30 10.21 -3.15 -6.52
CA GLU A 30 9.64 -1.86 -6.12
C GLU A 30 8.77 -1.92 -4.86
N SER A 31 8.19 -3.07 -4.52
CA SER A 31 7.33 -3.20 -3.33
C SER A 31 8.12 -3.33 -2.03
N ARG A 32 9.45 -3.54 -2.12
CA ARG A 32 10.38 -3.47 -0.97
C ARG A 32 10.32 -2.14 -0.23
N VAL A 33 9.89 -1.05 -0.88
CA VAL A 33 9.65 0.22 -0.19
C VAL A 33 8.60 0.09 0.90
N LEU A 34 7.55 -0.71 0.69
CA LEU A 34 6.50 -0.96 1.68
C LEU A 34 6.98 -1.85 2.84
N LEU A 35 7.99 -2.69 2.59
CA LEU A 35 8.67 -3.45 3.64
C LEU A 35 9.56 -2.53 4.49
N ARG A 36 10.33 -1.65 3.85
CA ARG A 36 11.22 -0.70 4.56
C ARG A 36 10.43 0.30 5.41
N GLU A 37 9.31 0.79 4.88
CA GLU A 37 8.46 1.79 5.54
C GLU A 37 7.32 1.15 6.36
N ASN A 38 7.34 -0.19 6.57
CA ASN A 38 6.20 -0.93 7.11
C ASN A 38 5.69 -0.37 8.44
N ASP A 39 6.58 -0.05 9.38
CA ASP A 39 6.18 0.39 10.72
C ASP A 39 5.57 1.79 10.70
N HIS A 40 6.15 2.68 9.89
CA HIS A 40 5.61 4.02 9.68
C HIS A 40 4.23 3.95 9.00
N LEU A 41 4.09 3.16 7.93
CA LEU A 41 2.84 2.98 7.21
C LEU A 41 1.77 2.32 8.09
N THR A 42 2.14 1.34 8.90
CA THR A 42 1.23 0.70 9.86
C THR A 42 0.70 1.73 10.86
N THR A 43 1.59 2.52 11.45
CA THR A 43 1.20 3.59 12.39
C THR A 43 0.28 4.63 11.75
N PHE A 44 0.56 5.01 10.50
CA PHE A 44 -0.31 5.93 9.75
C PHE A 44 -1.69 5.32 9.48
N ILE A 45 -1.73 4.07 9.02
CA ILE A 45 -2.98 3.35 8.76
C ILE A 45 -3.80 3.23 10.05
N ASP A 46 -3.18 2.87 11.17
CA ASP A 46 -3.86 2.80 12.46
C ASP A 46 -4.50 4.15 12.84
N GLY A 47 -3.76 5.26 12.65
CA GLY A 47 -4.29 6.61 12.84
C GLY A 47 -5.48 6.93 11.93
N VAL A 48 -5.43 6.52 10.65
CA VAL A 48 -6.55 6.67 9.71
C VAL A 48 -7.76 5.86 10.17
N LEU A 49 -7.57 4.60 10.58
CA LEU A 49 -8.66 3.74 11.05
C LEU A 49 -9.35 4.35 12.27
N VAL A 50 -8.57 4.81 13.26
CA VAL A 50 -9.08 5.51 14.45
C VAL A 50 -9.81 6.79 14.06
N GLY A 51 -9.23 7.61 13.19
CA GLY A 51 -9.84 8.87 12.72
C GLY A 51 -11.12 8.68 11.91
N MET A 52 -11.31 7.50 11.30
CA MET A 52 -12.55 7.11 10.62
C MET A 52 -13.59 6.46 11.55
N GLY A 53 -13.28 6.30 12.84
CA GLY A 53 -14.15 5.62 13.80
C GLY A 53 -14.23 4.11 13.61
N ILE A 54 -13.26 3.51 12.91
CA ILE A 54 -13.18 2.06 12.70
C ILE A 54 -12.63 1.44 13.98
N THR A 55 -13.41 0.53 14.57
CA THR A 55 -13.04 -0.15 15.82
C THR A 55 -12.19 -1.38 15.56
N GLU A 56 -11.40 -1.81 16.54
CA GLU A 56 -10.59 -3.04 16.46
C GLU A 56 -11.42 -4.28 16.08
N LYS A 57 -12.71 -4.35 16.48
CA LYS A 57 -13.62 -5.46 16.12
C LYS A 57 -13.93 -5.54 14.63
N GLN A 58 -13.65 -4.48 13.88
CA GLN A 58 -13.80 -4.40 12.43
C GLN A 58 -12.48 -4.69 11.71
N VAL A 59 -11.35 -4.64 12.40
CA VAL A 59 -10.02 -4.88 11.82
C VAL A 59 -9.66 -6.34 12.04
N SER A 60 -9.47 -7.10 10.96
CA SER A 60 -8.92 -8.47 11.05
C SER A 60 -7.40 -8.44 11.09
N CYS A 61 -6.80 -7.58 10.27
CA CYS A 61 -5.39 -7.25 10.28
C CYS A 61 -5.21 -5.88 9.63
N ALA A 62 -4.20 -5.13 10.05
CA ALA A 62 -3.81 -3.88 9.40
C ALA A 62 -2.29 -3.72 9.50
N SER A 63 -1.66 -3.53 8.36
CA SER A 63 -0.24 -3.19 8.26
C SER A 63 0.01 -2.36 7.01
N GLY A 64 1.19 -1.77 6.90
CA GLY A 64 1.64 -1.06 5.70
C GLY A 64 1.66 -1.90 4.42
N ARG A 65 1.61 -3.22 4.53
CA ARG A 65 1.72 -4.16 3.41
C ARG A 65 0.41 -4.86 3.06
N THR A 66 -0.32 -5.27 4.09
CA THR A 66 -1.56 -6.01 3.94
C THR A 66 -2.52 -5.68 5.06
N GLY A 67 -3.82 -5.78 4.78
CA GLY A 67 -4.83 -5.70 5.80
C GLY A 67 -6.23 -5.98 5.28
N THR A 68 -7.11 -6.17 6.23
CA THR A 68 -8.52 -6.47 6.03
C THR A 68 -9.33 -5.74 7.08
N VAL A 69 -10.25 -4.89 6.63
CA VAL A 69 -11.25 -4.22 7.47
C VAL A 69 -12.64 -4.61 7.01
N ASN A 70 -13.45 -5.08 7.95
CA ASN A 70 -14.76 -5.67 7.73
C ASN A 70 -15.91 -4.81 8.27
N ARG A 71 -17.13 -5.19 7.89
CA ARG A 71 -18.39 -4.66 8.45
C ARG A 71 -18.54 -3.14 8.27
N LEU A 72 -17.94 -2.56 7.24
CA LEU A 72 -18.08 -1.15 6.90
C LEU A 72 -19.41 -0.88 6.19
N ASP A 73 -19.91 0.35 6.28
CA ASP A 73 -20.84 0.86 5.28
C ASP A 73 -20.09 1.19 3.98
N GLU A 74 -20.83 1.43 2.90
CA GLU A 74 -20.27 1.66 1.57
C GLU A 74 -19.40 2.92 1.51
N ALA A 75 -19.86 4.02 2.09
CA ALA A 75 -19.15 5.29 2.02
C ALA A 75 -17.82 5.22 2.79
N THR A 76 -17.82 4.59 3.97
CA THR A 76 -16.61 4.35 4.76
C THR A 76 -15.64 3.43 4.02
N ALA A 77 -16.12 2.37 3.38
CA ALA A 77 -15.28 1.45 2.62
C ALA A 77 -14.62 2.12 1.39
N ILE A 78 -15.38 2.90 0.63
CA ILE A 78 -14.88 3.66 -0.52
C ILE A 78 -13.83 4.68 -0.06
N ARG A 79 -14.12 5.40 1.04
CA ARG A 79 -13.19 6.39 1.58
C ARG A 79 -11.88 5.76 2.06
N LEU A 80 -11.95 4.62 2.75
CA LEU A 80 -10.76 3.89 3.20
C LEU A 80 -9.93 3.43 2.00
N ALA A 81 -10.56 2.83 0.99
CA ALA A 81 -9.88 2.39 -0.22
C ALA A 81 -9.20 3.55 -0.97
N SER A 82 -9.84 4.73 -1.03
CA SER A 82 -9.23 5.93 -1.61
C SER A 82 -7.99 6.36 -0.83
N ILE A 83 -8.06 6.46 0.50
CA ILE A 83 -6.92 6.87 1.34
C ILE A 83 -5.75 5.89 1.19
N LEU A 84 -6.04 4.58 1.20
CA LEU A 84 -5.03 3.55 0.98
C LEU A 84 -4.39 3.66 -0.41
N SER A 85 -5.18 3.98 -1.43
CA SER A 85 -4.70 4.15 -2.81
C SER A 85 -3.78 5.35 -2.92
N ASP A 86 -4.17 6.48 -2.32
CA ASP A 86 -3.39 7.72 -2.32
C ASP A 86 -2.10 7.59 -1.49
N LEU A 87 -2.09 6.72 -0.49
CA LEU A 87 -0.90 6.44 0.32
C LEU A 87 0.06 5.46 -0.37
N LEU A 88 -0.43 4.28 -0.78
CA LEU A 88 0.44 3.15 -1.12
C LEU A 88 0.87 3.16 -2.60
N LEU A 89 0.00 3.54 -3.53
CA LEU A 89 0.29 3.50 -4.96
C LEU A 89 1.44 4.45 -5.37
N PRO A 90 1.52 5.70 -4.86
CA PRO A 90 2.60 6.61 -5.21
C PRO A 90 3.97 6.12 -4.72
N LEU A 91 4.04 5.48 -3.55
CA LEU A 91 5.29 4.95 -3.00
C LEU A 91 5.91 3.90 -3.91
N VAL A 92 5.11 2.90 -4.30
CA VAL A 92 5.57 1.83 -5.21
C VAL A 92 5.87 2.38 -6.61
N THR A 93 5.06 3.32 -7.11
CA THR A 93 5.29 3.97 -8.40
C THR A 93 6.61 4.75 -8.41
N LYS A 94 6.92 5.48 -7.34
CA LYS A 94 8.15 6.26 -7.20
C LYS A 94 9.36 5.32 -7.13
N GLU A 95 9.28 4.25 -6.35
CA GLU A 95 10.36 3.27 -6.26
C GLU A 95 10.60 2.55 -7.58
N HIS A 96 9.53 2.16 -8.28
CA HIS A 96 9.65 1.59 -9.62
C HIS A 96 10.36 2.54 -10.60
N LYS A 97 9.98 3.82 -10.61
CA LYS A 97 10.66 4.84 -11.44
C LYS A 97 12.14 4.96 -11.06
N ARG A 98 12.48 4.93 -9.77
CA ARG A 98 13.87 4.96 -9.28
C ARG A 98 14.66 3.75 -9.80
N LEU A 99 14.09 2.55 -9.70
CA LEU A 99 14.72 1.31 -10.17
C LEU A 99 14.91 1.31 -11.70
N VAL A 100 13.90 1.75 -12.46
CA VAL A 100 14.01 1.89 -13.93
C VAL A 100 15.08 2.90 -14.31
N ALA A 101 15.21 4.02 -13.58
CA ALA A 101 16.26 5.00 -13.82
C ALA A 101 17.65 4.42 -13.50
N GLN A 102 17.80 3.71 -12.37
CA GLN A 102 19.05 3.08 -11.97
C GLN A 102 19.50 2.01 -12.99
N ALA A 103 18.59 1.20 -13.52
CA ALA A 103 18.89 0.20 -14.54
C ALA A 103 19.38 0.80 -15.87
N LYS A 104 19.04 2.06 -16.16
CA LYS A 104 19.51 2.77 -17.37
C LYS A 104 20.90 3.37 -17.23
N LEU A 105 21.44 3.46 -16.02
CA LEU A 105 22.80 3.95 -15.80
C LEU A 105 23.82 2.97 -16.39
N PRO A 106 24.96 3.47 -16.91
CA PRO A 106 26.14 2.66 -17.20
C PRO A 106 26.54 1.82 -15.97
N GLU A 107 27.04 0.61 -16.20
CA GLU A 107 27.30 -0.38 -15.14
C GLU A 107 28.19 0.16 -14.00
N HIS A 108 29.23 0.91 -14.34
CA HIS A 108 30.15 1.56 -13.39
C HIS A 108 29.50 2.66 -12.51
N LEU A 109 28.27 3.09 -12.81
CA LEU A 109 27.50 4.08 -12.04
C LEU A 109 26.31 3.45 -11.29
N ARG A 110 26.11 2.13 -11.37
CA ARG A 110 24.98 1.45 -10.73
C ARG A 110 25.19 1.20 -9.24
N ASP A 111 26.44 1.01 -8.82
CA ASP A 111 26.86 0.59 -7.47
C ASP A 111 27.58 1.67 -6.65
N ALA A 112 27.57 2.93 -7.10
CA ALA A 112 28.14 4.01 -6.31
C ALA A 112 27.39 4.10 -4.95
N PRO A 113 28.10 3.95 -3.80
CA PRO A 113 27.48 4.17 -2.51
C PRO A 113 27.03 5.63 -2.48
N ARG A 114 25.79 5.85 -2.05
CA ARG A 114 25.28 7.20 -1.80
C ARG A 114 25.45 7.47 -0.33
N ASP A 115 26.33 8.40 -0.01
CA ASP A 115 26.50 9.01 1.31
C ASP A 115 25.22 9.68 1.81
#